data_AF-A0A7J6PQ39-F1
#
_entry.id   AF-A0A7J6PQ39-F1
#
_cell.length_a   1.000
_cell.length_b   1.000
_cell.length_c   1.000
_cell.angle_alpha   90.00
_cell.angle_beta   90.00
_cell.angle_gamma   90.00
#
_symmetry.space_group_name_H-M   'P 1'
#
loop_
_entity.id
_entity.type
_entity.pdbx_description
1 polymer ?
#
loop_
_entity_poly.entity_id
_entity_poly.type
_entity_poly.pdbx_seq_one_letter_code
_entity_poly.pdbx_strand_id
1 'polypeptide(L)'
;LRSWHRETVPRWGRRGFLSSIGEKLRDRFSSTPFASLVKREYAIGPGPKLPHELQDRVKRRYIQLQRIEHRWKKLVQGFLSPPQGEFDTTKVPDLWDCVYYDLVHHRNDVPPAALNVLEEMSCYLIPLQNWTSPSEFGIDKEDKIRIGVETSWRLLQKLMNDSEFMLDEITDSGQPRSNAN
;
A
#
# COMPACT_ATOMS: atom_id res chain seq x y z
N LEU A 1 -25.98 26.53 -10.31
CA LEU A 1 -24.79 27.32 -10.73
C LEU A 1 -24.29 28.12 -9.53
N ARG A 2 -23.51 27.51 -8.64
CA ARG A 2 -22.83 28.23 -7.54
C ARG A 2 -21.34 28.27 -7.90
N SER A 3 -20.82 29.49 -7.99
CA SER A 3 -19.45 29.80 -8.36
C SER A 3 -18.47 29.26 -7.31
N TRP A 4 -17.59 28.36 -7.72
CA TRP A 4 -16.41 28.02 -6.94
C TRP A 4 -15.40 29.15 -7.09
N HIS A 5 -15.28 29.97 -6.05
CA HIS A 5 -14.18 30.91 -5.91
C HIS A 5 -12.87 30.15 -5.96
N ARG A 6 -11.95 30.65 -6.79
CA ARG A 6 -10.60 30.15 -6.99
C ARG A 6 -9.78 30.50 -5.74
N GLU A 7 -9.89 29.71 -4.68
CA GLU A 7 -8.97 29.79 -3.55
C GLU A 7 -7.61 29.22 -3.97
N THR A 8 -6.59 30.05 -3.82
CA THR A 8 -5.20 29.76 -4.16
C THR A 8 -4.70 28.55 -3.37
N VAL A 9 -4.36 27.47 -4.08
CA VAL A 9 -3.73 26.29 -3.50
C VAL A 9 -2.43 26.70 -2.79
N PRO A 10 -2.24 26.37 -1.49
CA PRO A 10 -1.01 26.73 -0.79
C PRO A 10 0.18 26.03 -1.45
N ARG A 11 1.23 26.79 -1.75
CA ARG A 11 2.49 26.26 -2.30
C ARG A 11 3.26 25.56 -1.18
N TRP A 12 2.96 24.29 -0.93
CA TRP A 12 3.66 23.48 0.06
C TRP A 12 5.13 23.31 -0.36
N GLY A 13 6.06 23.84 0.44
CA GLY A 13 7.49 23.68 0.18
C GLY A 13 7.93 22.22 0.29
N ARG A 14 8.88 21.83 -0.57
CA ARG A 14 9.52 20.50 -0.78
C ARG A 14 9.90 19.66 0.45
N ARG A 15 9.79 20.18 1.68
CA ARG A 15 10.11 19.46 2.93
C ARG A 15 8.95 19.29 3.91
N GLY A 16 7.86 20.06 3.80
CA GLY A 16 6.86 20.16 4.87
C GLY A 16 5.74 19.11 4.85
N PHE A 17 5.37 18.61 3.67
CA PHE A 17 4.21 17.73 3.52
C PHE A 17 4.46 16.32 4.08
N LEU A 18 5.57 15.69 3.67
CA LEU A 18 5.95 14.35 4.13
C LEU A 18 6.50 14.35 5.55
N SER A 19 7.14 15.45 6.02
CA SER A 19 7.58 15.56 7.40
C SER A 19 6.39 15.63 8.36
N SER A 20 5.37 16.42 8.04
CA SER A 20 4.17 16.56 8.89
C SER A 20 3.34 15.28 8.96
N ILE A 21 3.21 14.55 7.84
CA ILE A 21 2.51 13.25 7.83
C ILE A 21 3.34 12.19 8.57
N GLY A 22 4.65 12.15 8.33
CA GLY A 22 5.56 11.22 8.99
C GLY A 22 5.63 11.42 10.51
N GLU A 23 5.61 12.66 10.98
CA GLU A 23 5.57 13.01 12.42
C GLU A 23 4.23 12.62 13.06
N LYS A 24 3.10 12.95 12.41
CA LYS A 24 1.76 12.57 12.92
C LYS A 24 1.54 11.06 13.00
N LEU A 25 2.08 10.31 12.03
CA LEU A 25 2.01 8.85 12.04
C LEU A 25 2.92 8.26 13.12
N ARG A 26 4.14 8.78 13.27
CA ARG A 26 5.07 8.37 14.33
C ARG A 26 4.46 8.56 15.72
N ASP A 27 3.86 9.71 15.99
CA ASP A 27 3.23 9.99 17.29
C ASP A 27 2.05 9.05 17.56
N ARG A 28 1.19 8.80 16.56
CA ARG A 28 0.06 7.86 16.69
C ARG A 28 0.51 6.43 16.96
N PHE A 29 1.59 5.95 16.32
CA PHE A 29 2.11 4.62 16.57
C PHE A 29 2.80 4.51 17.94
N SER A 30 3.46 5.58 18.39
CA SER A 30 4.16 5.66 19.67
C SER A 30 3.23 5.53 20.89
N SER A 31 1.96 5.91 20.74
CA SER A 31 0.93 5.82 21.79
C SER A 31 0.23 4.46 21.88
N THR A 32 0.57 3.48 21.03
CA THR A 32 -0.08 2.16 21.04
C THR A 32 0.69 1.15 21.90
N PRO A 33 0.03 0.10 22.44
CA PRO A 33 0.70 -1.01 23.11
C PRO A 33 1.77 -1.71 22.24
N PHE A 34 1.71 -1.51 20.92
CA PHE A 34 2.64 -2.05 19.92
C PHE A 34 3.94 -1.23 19.80
N ALA A 35 4.01 -0.03 20.40
CA ALA A 35 5.22 0.81 20.35
C ALA A 35 6.45 0.12 20.99
N SER A 36 6.23 -0.77 21.95
CA SER A 36 7.27 -1.59 22.57
C SER A 36 7.81 -2.70 21.66
N LEU A 37 7.01 -3.17 20.69
CA LEU A 37 7.40 -4.14 19.66
C LEU A 37 8.33 -3.50 18.61
N VAL A 38 8.13 -2.22 18.31
CA VAL A 38 9.01 -1.44 17.40
C VAL A 38 10.36 -1.11 18.04
N LYS A 39 10.44 -1.07 19.38
CA LYS A 39 11.68 -0.81 20.14
C LYS A 39 12.63 -1.99 20.25
N ARG A 40 12.24 -3.20 19.80
CA ARG A 40 13.24 -4.25 19.60
C ARG A 40 14.12 -3.80 18.44
N GLU A 41 15.33 -3.35 18.76
CA GLU A 41 16.43 -3.34 17.81
C GLU A 41 16.62 -4.78 17.33
N TYR A 42 15.86 -5.16 16.31
CA TYR A 42 16.24 -6.31 15.50
C TYR A 42 17.61 -5.95 14.95
N ALA A 43 18.64 -6.68 15.39
CA ALA A 43 19.93 -6.64 14.73
C ALA A 43 19.63 -6.86 13.25
N ILE A 44 19.83 -5.81 12.45
CA ILE A 44 19.69 -5.89 11.00
C ILE A 44 20.78 -6.89 10.61
N GLY A 45 20.39 -8.16 10.44
CA GLY A 45 21.28 -9.19 9.97
C GLY A 45 21.89 -8.74 8.63
N PRO A 46 22.93 -9.42 8.13
CA PRO A 46 23.64 -9.01 6.91
C PRO A 46 22.78 -8.91 5.63
N GLY A 47 21.46 -9.10 5.76
CA GLY A 47 20.51 -9.21 4.67
C GLY A 47 20.75 -10.49 3.88
N PRO A 48 19.81 -10.85 3.00
CA PRO A 48 20.12 -11.82 1.97
C PRO A 48 21.31 -11.32 1.15
N LYS A 49 22.30 -12.20 0.92
CA LYS A 49 23.41 -11.88 0.00
C LYS A 49 22.80 -11.60 -1.37
N LEU A 50 23.04 -10.40 -1.90
CA LEU A 50 22.59 -10.04 -3.23
C LEU A 50 23.19 -11.01 -4.25
N PRO A 51 22.38 -11.54 -5.20
CA PRO A 51 22.89 -12.28 -6.34
C PRO A 51 24.06 -11.54 -6.99
N HIS A 52 25.06 -12.27 -7.50
CA HIS A 52 26.27 -11.69 -8.09
C HIS A 52 25.94 -10.60 -9.15
N GLU A 53 24.90 -10.86 -9.95
CA GLU A 53 24.39 -9.93 -10.96
C GLU A 53 23.85 -8.59 -10.43
N LEU A 54 23.50 -8.54 -9.15
CA LEU A 54 23.00 -7.36 -8.46
C LEU A 54 24.06 -6.75 -7.53
N GLN A 55 25.33 -7.12 -7.65
CA GLN A 55 26.40 -6.45 -6.92
C GLN A 55 26.74 -5.09 -7.55
N ASP A 56 26.66 -5.00 -8.88
CA ASP A 56 26.85 -3.76 -9.64
C ASP A 56 25.70 -2.77 -9.36
N ARG A 57 26.06 -1.59 -8.86
CA ARG A 57 25.10 -0.50 -8.57
C ARG A 57 24.35 -0.03 -9.81
N VAL A 58 25.02 0.06 -10.97
CA VAL A 58 24.41 0.50 -12.23
C VAL A 58 23.42 -0.54 -12.71
N LYS A 59 23.81 -1.83 -12.72
CA LYS A 59 22.91 -2.92 -13.11
C LYS A 59 21.70 -3.02 -12.19
N ARG A 60 21.89 -2.88 -10.86
CA ARG A 60 20.78 -2.80 -9.90
C ARG A 60 19.82 -1.68 -10.23
N ARG A 61 20.34 -0.45 -10.40
CA ARG A 61 19.51 0.73 -10.68
C ARG A 61 18.72 0.56 -11.98
N TYR A 62 19.36 0.04 -13.02
CA TYR A 62 18.72 -0.25 -14.29
C TYR A 62 17.54 -1.22 -14.11
N ILE A 63 17.74 -2.34 -13.42
CA ILE A 63 16.67 -3.32 -13.16
C ILE A 63 15.54 -2.70 -12.34
N GLN A 64 15.83 -1.86 -11.35
CA GLN A 64 14.78 -1.17 -10.58
C GLN A 64 13.98 -0.21 -11.46
N LEU A 65 14.64 0.57 -12.31
CA LEU A 65 13.95 1.45 -13.25
C LEU A 65 13.06 0.67 -14.23
N GLN A 66 13.52 -0.48 -14.74
CA GLN A 66 12.69 -1.35 -15.58
C GLN A 66 11.46 -1.89 -14.83
N ARG A 67 11.59 -2.26 -13.55
CA ARG A 67 10.47 -2.71 -12.72
C ARG A 67 9.45 -1.60 -12.50
N ILE A 68 9.93 -0.40 -12.19
CA ILE A 68 9.10 0.81 -12.03
C ILE A 68 8.36 1.09 -13.35
N GLU A 69 9.07 1.15 -14.47
CA GLU A 69 8.50 1.39 -15.79
C GLU A 69 7.41 0.35 -16.15
N HIS A 70 7.69 -0.93 -15.96
CA HIS A 70 6.74 -2.00 -16.25
C HIS A 70 5.46 -1.89 -15.41
N ARG A 71 5.60 -1.57 -14.12
CA ARG A 71 4.45 -1.35 -13.24
C ARG A 71 3.62 -0.16 -13.72
N TRP A 72 4.26 0.97 -14.03
CA TRP A 72 3.58 2.16 -14.54
C TRP A 72 2.89 1.92 -15.88
N LYS A 73 3.50 1.18 -16.81
CA LYS A 73 2.86 0.82 -18.09
C LYS A 73 1.57 0.03 -17.88
N LYS A 74 1.60 -1.00 -17.03
CA LYS A 74 0.41 -1.80 -16.71
C LYS A 74 -0.67 -0.95 -16.05
N LEU A 75 -0.29 -0.08 -15.13
CA LEU A 75 -1.22 0.77 -14.40
C LEU A 75 -1.92 1.78 -15.34
N VAL A 76 -1.16 2.42 -16.22
CA VAL A 76 -1.72 3.37 -17.21
C VAL A 76 -2.64 2.64 -18.21
N GLN A 77 -2.25 1.46 -18.67
CA GLN A 77 -3.10 0.62 -19.54
C GLN A 77 -4.41 0.20 -18.86
N GLY A 78 -4.36 -0.06 -17.56
CA GLY A 78 -5.56 -0.39 -16.77
C GLY A 78 -6.41 0.81 -16.41
N PHE A 79 -5.82 2.00 -16.33
CA PHE A 79 -6.51 3.23 -15.92
C PHE A 79 -7.24 3.92 -17.07
N LEU A 80 -6.66 3.93 -18.28
CA LEU A 80 -7.26 4.56 -19.45
C LEU A 80 -7.69 3.49 -20.44
N SER A 81 -8.99 3.40 -20.73
CA SER A 81 -9.52 2.55 -21.79
C SER A 81 -9.23 3.21 -23.16
N PRO A 82 -8.28 2.69 -23.97
CA PRO A 82 -7.89 3.33 -25.22
C PRO A 82 -9.00 3.49 -26.28
N PRO A 83 -10.01 2.59 -26.40
CA PRO A 83 -11.04 2.75 -27.42
C PRO A 83 -12.10 3.82 -27.10
N GLN A 84 -12.25 4.22 -25.83
CA GLN A 84 -13.31 5.17 -25.40
C GLN A 84 -12.76 6.45 -24.76
N GLY A 85 -11.48 6.47 -24.36
CA GLY A 85 -10.89 7.59 -23.63
C GLY A 85 -11.44 7.75 -22.21
N GLU A 86 -12.13 6.72 -21.70
CA GLU A 86 -12.71 6.72 -20.35
C GLU A 86 -11.67 6.29 -19.32
N PHE A 87 -11.70 6.95 -18.16
CA PHE A 87 -10.86 6.63 -17.03
C PHE A 87 -11.57 5.67 -16.07
N ASP A 88 -10.91 4.58 -15.72
CA ASP A 88 -11.38 3.65 -14.69
C ASP A 88 -11.07 4.21 -13.30
N THR A 89 -12.06 4.85 -12.68
CA THR A 89 -11.91 5.44 -11.35
C THR A 89 -11.67 4.40 -10.25
N THR A 90 -11.91 3.11 -10.51
CA THR A 90 -11.59 2.05 -9.55
C THR A 90 -10.08 1.86 -9.35
N LYS A 91 -9.24 2.40 -10.25
CA LYS A 91 -7.77 2.34 -10.18
C LYS A 91 -7.12 3.50 -9.44
N VAL A 92 -7.90 4.45 -8.93
CA VAL A 92 -7.37 5.58 -8.14
C VAL A 92 -6.57 5.11 -6.91
N PRO A 93 -7.03 4.11 -6.12
CA PRO A 93 -6.23 3.57 -5.02
C PRO A 93 -4.90 2.98 -5.48
N ASP A 94 -4.91 2.17 -6.54
CA ASP A 94 -3.69 1.59 -7.12
C ASP A 94 -2.70 2.67 -7.60
N LEU A 95 -3.21 3.76 -8.19
CA LEU A 95 -2.44 4.93 -8.59
C LEU A 95 -1.79 5.63 -7.40
N TRP A 96 -2.57 5.90 -6.35
CA TRP A 96 -2.06 6.52 -5.14
C TRP A 96 -0.97 5.67 -4.49
N ASP A 97 -1.20 4.36 -4.34
CA ASP A 97 -0.25 3.43 -3.74
C ASP A 97 1.07 3.40 -4.52
N CYS A 98 1.02 3.39 -5.85
CA CYS A 98 2.20 3.44 -6.69
C CYS A 98 2.96 4.78 -6.56
N VAL A 99 2.25 5.91 -6.58
CA VAL A 99 2.86 7.24 -6.39
C VAL A 99 3.53 7.33 -5.03
N TYR A 100 2.81 6.98 -3.97
CA TYR A 100 3.30 7.06 -2.60
C TYR A 100 4.53 6.15 -2.42
N TYR A 101 4.47 4.91 -2.93
CA TYR A 101 5.58 3.98 -2.83
C TYR A 101 6.85 4.50 -3.52
N ASP A 102 6.73 5.05 -4.74
CA ASP A 102 7.89 5.58 -5.47
C ASP A 102 8.46 6.84 -4.82
N LEU A 103 7.61 7.71 -4.28
CA LEU A 103 8.03 8.90 -3.54
C LEU A 103 8.79 8.55 -2.24
N VAL A 104 8.39 7.50 -1.55
CA VAL A 104 8.98 7.08 -0.26
C VAL A 104 10.23 6.22 -0.47
N HIS A 105 10.20 5.27 -1.40
CA HIS A 105 11.22 4.23 -1.52
C HIS A 105 12.18 4.41 -2.70
N HIS A 106 11.74 5.03 -3.79
CA HIS A 106 12.51 5.12 -5.04
C HIS A 106 12.96 6.55 -5.39
N ARG A 107 12.80 7.52 -4.50
CA ARG A 107 13.14 8.94 -4.73
C ARG A 107 14.54 9.16 -5.30
N ASN A 108 15.51 8.34 -4.91
CA ASN A 108 16.91 8.43 -5.38
C ASN A 108 17.16 7.68 -6.70
N ASP A 109 16.27 6.77 -7.07
CA ASP A 109 16.39 5.92 -8.26
C ASP A 109 15.74 6.59 -9.48
N VAL A 110 14.52 7.14 -9.31
CA VAL A 110 13.76 7.79 -10.38
C VAL A 110 14.42 9.11 -10.84
N PRO A 111 14.34 9.44 -12.14
CA PRO A 111 14.83 10.73 -12.65
C PRO A 111 14.09 11.93 -12.00
N PRO A 112 14.76 13.09 -11.83
CA PRO A 112 14.13 14.28 -11.25
C PRO A 112 12.85 14.73 -11.97
N ALA A 113 12.79 14.56 -13.30
CA ALA A 113 11.59 14.88 -14.09
C ALA A 113 10.40 13.99 -13.70
N ALA A 114 10.62 12.68 -13.51
CA ALA A 114 9.58 11.77 -13.06
C ALA A 114 9.12 12.09 -11.63
N LEU A 115 10.05 12.48 -10.76
CA LEU A 115 9.73 12.89 -9.40
C LEU A 115 8.77 14.09 -9.35
N ASN A 116 9.00 15.10 -10.20
CA ASN A 116 8.10 16.25 -10.31
C ASN A 116 6.69 15.83 -10.74
N VAL A 117 6.58 14.91 -11.70
CA VAL A 117 5.29 14.37 -12.14
C VAL A 117 4.60 13.62 -11.00
N LEU A 118 5.31 12.78 -10.24
CA LEU A 118 4.74 12.08 -9.09
C LEU A 118 4.25 13.04 -8.00
N GLU A 119 5.02 14.10 -7.71
CA GLU A 119 4.64 15.15 -6.77
C GLU A 119 3.39 15.90 -7.28
N GLU A 120 3.29 16.19 -8.58
CA GLU A 120 2.10 16.81 -9.18
C GLU A 120 0.87 15.88 -9.14
N MET A 121 1.03 14.61 -9.52
CA MET A 121 -0.03 13.60 -9.46
C MET A 121 -0.58 13.46 -8.04
N SER A 122 0.27 13.56 -7.02
CA SER A 122 -0.15 13.48 -5.62
C SER A 122 -1.19 14.53 -5.26
N CYS A 123 -1.11 15.76 -5.81
CA CYS A 123 -2.07 16.82 -5.55
C CYS A 123 -3.49 16.47 -6.02
N TYR A 124 -3.61 15.65 -7.07
CA TYR A 124 -4.89 15.20 -7.59
C TYR A 124 -5.34 13.88 -6.95
N LEU A 125 -4.42 12.96 -6.68
CA LEU A 125 -4.75 11.64 -6.16
C LEU A 125 -5.11 11.66 -4.68
N ILE A 126 -4.54 12.53 -3.85
CA ILE A 126 -4.89 12.62 -2.42
C ILE A 126 -6.40 12.86 -2.19
N PRO A 127 -7.03 13.90 -2.77
CA PRO A 127 -8.46 14.14 -2.55
C PRO A 127 -9.33 13.03 -3.13
N LEU A 128 -8.94 12.44 -4.27
CA LEU A 128 -9.64 11.31 -4.85
C LEU A 128 -9.54 10.08 -3.94
N GLN A 129 -8.34 9.77 -3.43
CA GLN A 129 -8.09 8.64 -2.54
C GLN A 129 -8.88 8.74 -1.24
N ASN A 130 -8.97 9.95 -0.67
CA ASN A 130 -9.77 10.20 0.53
C ASN A 130 -11.25 9.86 0.32
N TRP A 131 -11.74 9.89 -0.92
CA TRP A 131 -13.10 9.49 -1.25
C TRP A 131 -13.21 8.04 -1.70
N THR A 132 -12.30 7.56 -2.56
CA THR A 132 -12.35 6.21 -3.12
C THR A 132 -12.11 5.14 -2.06
N SER A 133 -11.11 5.32 -1.20
CA SER A 133 -10.74 4.30 -0.21
C SER A 133 -11.86 3.98 0.80
N PRO A 134 -12.57 4.96 1.38
CA PRO A 134 -13.76 4.66 2.18
C PRO A 134 -14.93 4.10 1.37
N SER A 135 -15.01 4.42 0.09
CA SER A 135 -16.11 4.01 -0.80
C SER A 135 -15.97 2.58 -1.32
N GLU A 136 -14.77 1.99 -1.26
CA GLU A 136 -14.53 0.56 -1.53
C GLU A 136 -15.39 -0.34 -0.62
N PHE A 137 -15.68 0.12 0.60
CA PHE A 137 -16.51 -0.59 1.57
C PHE A 137 -17.99 -0.24 1.44
N GLY A 138 -18.43 0.35 0.33
CA GLY A 138 -19.81 0.77 0.11
C GLY A 138 -19.94 2.30 0.10
N ILE A 139 -20.86 2.79 -0.73
CA ILE A 139 -21.16 4.22 -0.85
C ILE A 139 -22.20 4.61 0.20
N ASP A 140 -23.30 3.85 0.27
CA ASP A 140 -24.38 4.06 1.23
C ASP A 140 -24.11 3.38 2.58
N LYS A 141 -24.82 3.82 3.61
CA LYS A 141 -24.64 3.32 4.98
C LYS A 141 -24.99 1.84 5.10
N GLU A 142 -26.04 1.42 4.42
CA GLU A 142 -26.55 0.05 4.39
C GLU A 142 -25.52 -0.88 3.74
N ASP A 143 -24.91 -0.46 2.63
CA ASP A 143 -23.84 -1.20 1.97
C ASP A 143 -22.62 -1.33 2.86
N LYS A 144 -22.23 -0.27 3.56
CA LYS A 144 -21.12 -0.30 4.53
C LYS A 144 -21.33 -1.32 5.64
N ILE A 145 -22.53 -1.37 6.21
CA ILE A 145 -22.87 -2.36 7.24
C ILE A 145 -22.84 -3.77 6.65
N ARG A 146 -23.48 -3.98 5.49
CA ARG A 146 -23.55 -5.28 4.84
C ARG A 146 -22.16 -5.82 4.49
N ILE A 147 -21.32 -5.02 3.86
CA ILE A 147 -19.94 -5.38 3.50
C ILE A 147 -19.10 -5.63 4.76
N GLY A 148 -19.29 -4.80 5.79
CA GLY A 148 -18.58 -4.93 7.07
C GLY A 148 -18.92 -6.24 7.80
N VAL A 149 -20.20 -6.61 7.85
CA VAL A 149 -20.67 -7.88 8.45
C VAL A 149 -20.11 -9.07 7.68
N GLU A 150 -20.28 -9.09 6.36
CA GLU A 150 -19.80 -10.17 5.48
C GLU A 150 -18.29 -10.37 5.63
N THR A 151 -17.52 -9.28 5.62
CA THR A 151 -16.05 -9.32 5.74
C THR A 151 -15.63 -9.82 7.11
N SER A 152 -16.23 -9.29 8.18
CA SER A 152 -15.90 -9.68 9.56
C SER A 152 -16.24 -11.14 9.82
N TRP A 153 -17.38 -11.61 9.30
CA TRP A 153 -17.80 -13.00 9.42
C TRP A 153 -16.78 -13.97 8.78
N ARG A 154 -16.33 -13.69 7.55
CA ARG A 154 -15.30 -14.51 6.88
C ARG A 154 -13.98 -14.55 7.64
N LEU A 155 -13.55 -13.42 8.20
CA LEU A 155 -12.34 -13.34 9.00
C LEU A 155 -12.46 -14.15 10.31
N LEU A 156 -13.62 -14.09 10.98
CA LEU A 156 -13.90 -14.88 12.18
C LEU A 156 -13.90 -16.37 11.87
N GLN A 157 -14.54 -16.80 10.78
CA GLN A 157 -14.52 -18.20 10.36
C GLN A 157 -13.10 -18.70 10.10
N LYS A 158 -12.28 -17.90 9.42
CA LYS A 158 -10.88 -18.24 9.20
C LYS A 158 -10.12 -18.39 10.51
N LEU A 159 -10.28 -17.45 11.43
CA LEU A 159 -9.62 -17.49 12.74
C LEU A 159 -10.03 -18.72 13.55
N MET A 160 -11.31 -19.08 13.54
CA MET A 160 -11.81 -20.28 14.21
C MET A 160 -11.20 -21.54 13.62
N ASN A 161 -11.24 -21.67 12.28
CA ASN A 161 -10.66 -22.82 11.58
C ASN A 161 -9.14 -22.94 11.83
N ASP A 162 -8.42 -21.81 11.77
CA ASP A 162 -6.98 -21.78 12.03
C ASP A 162 -6.70 -22.18 13.49
N SER A 163 -7.55 -21.79 14.45
CA SER A 163 -7.41 -22.17 15.86
C SER A 163 -7.70 -23.66 16.09
N GLU A 164 -8.75 -24.20 15.48
CA GLU A 164 -9.08 -25.63 15.53
C GLU A 164 -7.95 -26.48 14.92
N PHE A 165 -7.43 -26.08 13.77
CA PHE A 165 -6.29 -26.75 13.12
C PHE A 165 -5.06 -26.80 14.02
N MET A 166 -4.70 -25.67 14.66
CA MET A 166 -3.54 -25.63 15.56
C MET A 166 -3.75 -26.47 16.82
N LEU A 167 -4.98 -26.55 17.34
CA LEU A 167 -5.30 -27.42 18.49
C LEU A 167 -5.21 -28.90 18.11
N ASP A 168 -5.75 -29.28 16.93
CA ASP A 168 -5.64 -30.64 16.41
C ASP A 168 -4.17 -31.05 16.23
N GLU A 169 -3.32 -30.19 15.66
CA GLU A 169 -1.86 -30.46 15.53
C GLU A 169 -1.15 -30.64 16.88
N ILE A 170 -1.52 -29.85 17.90
CA ILE A 170 -0.96 -30.00 19.25
C ILE A 170 -1.39 -31.33 19.89
N THR A 171 -2.64 -31.76 19.66
CA THR A 171 -3.13 -33.05 20.18
C THR A 171 -2.57 -34.27 19.44
N ASP A 172 -2.24 -34.14 18.15
CA ASP A 172 -1.66 -35.23 17.31
C ASP A 172 -0.13 -35.35 17.46
N SER A 173 0.53 -34.39 18.12
CA SER A 173 1.95 -34.49 18.53
C SER A 173 2.24 -35.58 19.57
N GLY A 174 1.21 -36.34 19.95
CA GLY A 174 1.29 -37.51 20.83
C GLY A 174 1.13 -38.88 20.17
N GLN A 175 0.74 -39.02 18.89
CA GLN A 175 0.78 -40.31 18.16
C GLN A 175 0.40 -40.16 16.68
N PRO A 176 1.12 -40.80 15.73
CA PRO A 176 0.76 -40.74 14.32
C PRO A 176 -0.53 -41.55 14.07
N ARG A 177 -1.49 -40.97 13.34
CA ARG A 177 -2.68 -41.66 12.85
C ARG A 177 -2.29 -42.98 12.17
N SER A 178 -2.57 -44.08 12.84
CA SER A 178 -2.43 -45.43 12.30
C SER A 178 -3.43 -45.59 11.16
N ASN A 179 -2.91 -45.96 10.00
CA ASN A 179 -3.72 -46.36 8.85
C ASN A 179 -4.63 -47.52 9.27
N ALA A 180 -5.94 -47.30 9.25
CA ALA A 180 -6.93 -48.36 9.34
C ALA A 180 -7.17 -48.94 7.94
N ASN A 181 -6.74 -50.19 7.78
CA ASN A 181 -7.11 -51.24 6.82
C ASN A 181 -7.64 -50.86 5.43
#